data_AF-A0A1H8E6D4-F1
#
_entry.id   AF-A0A1H8E6D4-F1
#
_cell.length_a   1.000
_cell.length_b   1.000
_cell.length_c   1.000
_cell.angle_alpha   90.00
_cell.angle_beta   90.00
_cell.angle_gamma   90.00
#
_symmetry.space_group_name_H-M   'P 1'
#
loop_
_entity.id
_entity.type
_entity.pdbx_description
1 polymer ?
#
loop_
_entity_poly.entity_id
_entity_poly.type
_entity_poly.pdbx_seq_one_letter_code
_entity_poly.pdbx_strand_id
1 'polypeptide(L)'
;MLKKIILLAAMSTTFTGCLQKSHEAPDHVSQPNSISNKRIIDTVEQPLRMQATGTAIRLFVNGNQSTASPKVISGATYVPVRAAGELLKKTVSWDAATKTVYINDQNQSSPKPTSHTLKLIVNGKQATTAPKIINSVTYVPVRAAGELLMKYVTWDATIRAVYINTQAHSKVIYFPAVRYPQTSAHIKSAMSRGESPICTIARGGADHNREESLSGIPTKDGYDRDEFPMAMCAEGGAGADVAYVKSSDNRGAGSWVGNHMQSFPDGTRVLIVMDTNSGTAAPAKPIAKPTPKPTTTPKPATKPSSAYYKNCAAVRAAGKAPLRQGQPGYSTKLDRDHDGVACE
;
A
#
# COMPACT_ATOMS: atom_id res chain seq x y z
N MET A 1 -75.81 -20.07 -5.03
CA MET A 1 -75.89 -21.54 -5.14
C MET A 1 -75.31 -22.15 -3.88
N LEU A 2 -76.06 -23.07 -3.31
CA LEU A 2 -75.93 -23.68 -1.99
C LEU A 2 -75.30 -25.09 -2.15
N LYS A 3 -74.38 -25.50 -1.26
CA LYS A 3 -74.19 -26.89 -0.73
C LYS A 3 -72.93 -26.91 0.15
N LYS A 4 -73.08 -27.01 1.48
CA LYS A 4 -73.25 -28.21 2.34
C LYS A 4 -71.94 -28.95 2.59
N ILE A 5 -71.32 -28.88 3.79
CA ILE A 5 -71.59 -29.56 5.10
C ILE A 5 -70.75 -30.85 5.25
N ILE A 6 -70.23 -31.06 6.48
CA ILE A 6 -69.76 -32.29 7.19
C ILE A 6 -68.23 -32.53 7.16
N LEU A 7 -67.49 -32.95 8.20
CA LEU A 7 -67.45 -32.92 9.69
C LEU A 7 -66.45 -34.06 10.07
N LEU A 8 -65.63 -33.82 11.10
CA LEU A 8 -64.99 -34.80 12.02
C LEU A 8 -63.77 -35.63 11.55
N ALA A 9 -62.63 -35.42 12.24
CA ALA A 9 -62.02 -36.42 13.13
C ALA A 9 -60.82 -35.82 13.89
N ALA A 10 -60.87 -35.90 15.21
CA ALA A 10 -59.74 -35.66 16.10
C ALA A 10 -58.99 -36.98 16.32
N MET A 11 -57.65 -36.95 16.35
CA MET A 11 -56.88 -37.87 17.19
C MET A 11 -55.58 -37.22 17.64
N SER A 12 -55.43 -37.19 18.97
CA SER A 12 -54.24 -36.87 19.74
C SER A 12 -53.23 -38.01 19.63
N THR A 13 -51.96 -37.71 19.39
CA THR A 13 -50.83 -38.49 19.94
C THR A 13 -49.61 -37.60 20.07
N THR A 14 -49.20 -37.38 21.32
CA THR A 14 -47.86 -36.95 21.71
C THR A 14 -46.83 -38.02 21.31
N PHE A 15 -45.74 -37.64 20.64
CA PHE A 15 -44.51 -38.42 20.67
C PHE A 15 -43.27 -37.51 20.66
N THR A 16 -42.54 -37.63 21.75
CA THR A 16 -41.17 -37.19 22.02
C THR A 16 -40.19 -37.84 21.03
N GLY A 17 -39.17 -37.11 20.56
CA GLY A 17 -37.99 -37.77 19.99
C GLY A 17 -37.19 -37.01 18.93
N CYS A 18 -36.17 -36.31 19.40
CA CYS A 18 -34.78 -36.26 18.89
C CYS A 18 -34.43 -36.25 17.38
N LEU A 19 -33.56 -35.28 17.07
CA LEU A 19 -32.48 -35.26 16.08
C LEU A 19 -32.87 -35.29 14.59
N GLN A 20 -32.96 -34.10 13.99
CA GLN A 20 -32.73 -33.91 12.56
C GLN A 20 -31.41 -33.18 12.32
N LYS A 21 -30.55 -33.87 11.56
CA LYS A 21 -29.33 -33.40 10.91
C LYS A 21 -29.56 -32.05 10.20
N SER A 22 -28.69 -31.08 10.48
CA SER A 22 -28.50 -29.91 9.64
C SER A 22 -27.86 -30.31 8.32
N HIS A 23 -28.56 -30.04 7.22
CA HIS A 23 -27.94 -29.74 5.93
C HIS A 23 -27.80 -28.23 5.86
N GLU A 24 -26.57 -27.74 5.99
CA GLU A 24 -26.21 -26.35 5.71
C GLU A 24 -26.17 -26.14 4.19
N ALA A 25 -27.12 -25.34 3.71
CA ALA A 25 -27.04 -24.62 2.45
C ALA A 25 -26.32 -23.26 2.71
N PRO A 26 -25.73 -22.63 1.68
CA PRO A 26 -24.58 -21.75 1.82
C PRO A 26 -24.93 -20.43 2.50
N ASP A 27 -24.09 -20.03 3.46
CA ASP A 27 -24.15 -18.73 4.10
C ASP A 27 -24.16 -17.61 3.06
N HIS A 28 -25.23 -16.84 3.11
CA HIS A 28 -25.34 -15.53 2.53
C HIS A 28 -24.10 -14.71 2.87
N VAL A 29 -23.36 -14.32 1.82
CA VAL A 29 -22.35 -13.26 1.89
C VAL A 29 -23.04 -12.00 2.40
N SER A 30 -22.89 -11.78 3.69
CA SER A 30 -23.36 -10.59 4.39
C SER A 30 -22.52 -9.41 3.93
N GLN A 31 -23.08 -8.60 3.05
CA GLN A 31 -22.58 -7.27 2.70
C GLN A 31 -22.40 -6.45 3.99
N PRO A 32 -21.20 -5.96 4.36
CA PRO A 32 -21.07 -5.13 5.54
C PRO A 32 -21.40 -3.67 5.20
N ASN A 33 -22.70 -3.38 5.08
CA ASN A 33 -23.24 -2.06 5.39
C ASN A 33 -23.63 -2.04 6.88
N SER A 34 -22.64 -1.86 7.75
CA SER A 34 -22.88 -1.22 9.05
C SER A 34 -21.72 -0.31 9.39
N ILE A 35 -22.05 0.97 9.46
CA ILE A 35 -21.16 2.07 9.81
C ILE A 35 -20.79 1.90 11.28
N SER A 36 -19.58 1.43 11.56
CA SER A 36 -18.95 1.69 12.86
C SER A 36 -18.16 2.99 12.76
N ASN A 37 -18.56 3.96 13.57
CA ASN A 37 -17.94 5.28 13.75
C ASN A 37 -16.55 5.21 14.43
N LYS A 38 -15.72 4.22 14.09
CA LYS A 38 -14.36 4.06 14.61
C LYS A 38 -13.42 3.54 13.51
N ARG A 39 -12.87 4.46 12.73
CA ARG A 39 -11.54 4.26 12.12
C ARG A 39 -10.82 5.58 11.86
N ILE A 40 -10.83 6.46 12.86
CA ILE A 40 -9.68 7.35 13.07
C ILE A 40 -8.68 6.49 13.83
N ILE A 41 -7.61 6.11 13.14
CA ILE A 41 -6.46 5.45 13.75
C ILE A 41 -5.74 6.56 14.51
N ASP A 42 -6.20 6.85 15.72
CA ASP A 42 -5.50 7.75 16.62
C ASP A 42 -4.21 7.08 17.07
N THR A 43 -3.12 7.83 16.94
CA THR A 43 -1.75 7.53 17.40
C THR A 43 -0.92 6.62 16.50
N VAL A 44 -0.28 7.22 15.49
CA VAL A 44 0.99 6.71 14.99
C VAL A 44 2.04 7.03 16.05
N GLU A 45 2.47 6.02 16.82
CA GLU A 45 3.62 6.19 17.73
C GLU A 45 4.86 6.60 16.93
N GLN A 46 5.56 7.58 17.51
CA GLN A 46 6.66 8.40 17.00
C GLN A 46 7.49 7.84 15.84
N PRO A 47 7.65 8.61 14.74
CA PRO A 47 8.76 8.40 13.83
C PRO A 47 10.06 9.02 14.38
N LEU A 48 11.09 8.19 14.50
CA LEU A 48 12.47 8.61 14.72
C LEU A 48 12.90 9.58 13.60
N ARG A 49 13.29 10.80 13.99
CA ARG A 49 14.11 11.77 13.24
C ARG A 49 13.44 12.72 12.23
N MET A 50 12.24 13.23 12.50
CA MET A 50 11.88 14.55 11.94
C MET A 50 11.40 15.48 13.04
N GLN A 51 12.33 16.23 13.63
CA GLN A 51 11.96 17.35 14.49
C GLN A 51 11.25 18.40 13.62
N ALA A 52 10.04 18.80 14.02
CA ALA A 52 9.31 19.88 13.36
C ALA A 52 10.05 21.20 13.60
N THR A 53 10.90 21.61 12.66
CA THR A 53 11.63 22.89 12.73
C THR A 53 10.80 24.08 12.23
N GLY A 54 9.55 23.86 11.83
CA GLY A 54 8.66 24.89 11.30
C GLY A 54 7.22 24.79 11.81
N THR A 55 6.53 25.94 11.81
CA THR A 55 5.11 26.05 12.18
C THR A 55 4.16 25.51 11.10
N ALA A 56 4.68 25.34 9.87
CA ALA A 56 3.94 24.83 8.73
C ALA A 56 3.49 23.39 8.94
N ILE A 57 2.24 23.12 8.56
CA ILE A 57 1.70 21.76 8.53
C ILE A 57 2.17 21.10 7.23
N ARG A 58 2.57 19.83 7.31
CA ARG A 58 2.95 19.04 6.14
C ARG A 58 1.78 18.24 5.60
N LEU A 59 1.73 18.12 4.28
CA LEU A 59 0.76 17.29 3.58
C LEU A 59 1.50 16.18 2.84
N PHE A 60 1.15 14.94 3.16
CA PHE A 60 1.61 13.76 2.45
C PHE A 60 0.41 13.10 1.78
N VAL A 61 0.54 12.78 0.50
CA VAL A 61 -0.50 12.12 -0.27
C VAL A 61 0.11 10.92 -0.97
N ASN A 62 -0.37 9.72 -0.64
CA ASN A 62 0.18 8.46 -1.13
C ASN A 62 1.71 8.45 -1.03
N GLY A 63 2.28 8.71 0.16
CA GLY A 63 3.73 8.72 0.39
C GLY A 63 4.52 9.91 -0.18
N ASN A 64 3.91 10.77 -1.02
CA ASN A 64 4.56 11.95 -1.60
C ASN A 64 4.28 13.22 -0.79
N GLN A 65 5.30 14.04 -0.58
CA GLN A 65 5.15 15.33 0.09
C GLN A 65 4.63 16.41 -0.87
N SER A 66 3.62 17.17 -0.43
CA SER A 66 3.20 18.40 -1.09
C SER A 66 4.06 19.58 -0.69
N THR A 67 4.32 20.49 -1.62
CA THR A 67 4.93 21.80 -1.35
C THR A 67 3.94 22.79 -0.74
N ALA A 68 2.64 22.54 -0.86
CA ALA A 68 1.59 23.38 -0.31
C ALA A 68 1.18 22.89 1.09
N SER A 69 1.04 23.82 2.03
CA SER A 69 0.77 23.49 3.44
C SER A 69 -0.72 23.51 3.78
N PRO A 70 -1.23 22.51 4.54
CA PRO A 70 -2.55 22.58 5.17
C PRO A 70 -2.66 23.69 6.21
N LYS A 71 -3.89 24.00 6.60
CA LYS A 71 -4.22 24.94 7.68
C LYS A 71 -5.21 24.32 8.64
N VAL A 72 -5.04 24.58 9.94
CA VAL A 72 -6.10 24.31 10.93
C VAL A 72 -6.93 25.57 11.07
N ILE A 73 -8.25 25.45 10.91
CA ILE A 73 -9.19 26.57 10.97
C ILE A 73 -10.37 26.13 11.82
N SER A 74 -10.55 26.76 12.98
CA SER A 74 -11.60 26.42 13.95
C SER A 74 -11.58 24.93 14.34
N GLY A 75 -10.38 24.38 14.59
CA GLY A 75 -10.18 22.98 14.96
C GLY A 75 -10.26 21.95 13.81
N ALA A 76 -10.69 22.35 12.61
CA ALA A 76 -10.72 21.48 11.44
C ALA A 76 -9.48 21.68 10.55
N THR A 77 -8.92 20.59 10.04
CA THR A 77 -7.81 20.63 9.09
C THR A 77 -8.30 20.79 7.67
N TYR A 78 -7.72 21.76 6.97
CA TYR A 78 -8.03 22.11 5.60
C TYR A 78 -6.80 21.96 4.71
N VAL A 79 -6.95 21.36 3.53
CA VAL A 79 -5.86 21.12 2.58
C VAL A 79 -6.05 21.94 1.30
N PRO A 80 -4.98 22.47 0.67
CA PRO A 80 -5.06 23.10 -0.64
C PRO A 80 -5.56 22.10 -1.69
N VAL A 81 -6.74 22.36 -2.26
CA VAL A 81 -7.47 21.34 -3.04
C VAL A 81 -6.72 20.90 -4.29
N ARG A 82 -6.07 21.82 -5.01
CA ARG A 82 -5.32 21.50 -6.24
C ARG A 82 -4.11 20.64 -5.94
N ALA A 83 -3.35 20.99 -4.89
CA ALA A 83 -2.14 20.25 -4.51
C ALA A 83 -2.48 18.82 -4.03
N ALA A 84 -3.53 18.67 -3.22
CA ALA A 84 -4.01 17.35 -2.81
C ALA A 84 -4.60 16.56 -3.99
N GLY A 85 -5.38 17.22 -4.85
CA GLY A 85 -6.01 16.61 -6.02
C GLY A 85 -5.01 16.08 -7.04
N GLU A 86 -3.95 16.83 -7.32
CA GLU A 86 -2.87 16.42 -8.23
C GLU A 86 -2.18 15.14 -7.75
N LEU A 87 -1.77 15.10 -6.47
CA LEU A 87 -1.12 13.92 -5.88
C LEU A 87 -2.07 12.71 -5.77
N LEU A 88 -3.38 12.95 -5.64
CA LEU A 88 -4.41 11.90 -5.68
C LEU A 88 -4.81 11.50 -7.12
N LYS A 89 -4.27 12.18 -8.14
CA LYS A 89 -4.69 12.06 -9.54
C LYS A 89 -6.20 12.24 -9.73
N LYS A 90 -6.77 13.27 -9.10
CA LYS A 90 -8.19 13.65 -9.20
C LYS A 90 -8.35 14.85 -10.12
N THR A 91 -9.48 14.87 -10.82
CA THR A 91 -9.90 16.04 -11.58
C THR A 91 -10.47 17.07 -10.61
N VAL A 92 -9.81 18.22 -10.51
CA VAL A 92 -10.29 19.35 -9.69
C VAL A 92 -10.75 20.47 -10.62
N SER A 93 -12.00 20.93 -10.46
CA SER A 93 -12.54 22.04 -11.23
C SER A 93 -13.27 23.06 -10.34
N TRP A 94 -13.42 24.28 -10.87
CA TRP A 94 -14.08 25.39 -10.19
C TRP A 94 -15.15 25.97 -11.11
N ASP A 95 -16.37 26.10 -10.59
CA ASP A 95 -17.45 26.82 -11.24
C ASP A 95 -17.69 28.15 -10.51
N ALA A 96 -17.41 29.25 -11.19
CA ALA A 96 -17.46 30.59 -10.61
C ALA A 96 -18.90 31.08 -10.36
N ALA A 97 -19.85 30.71 -11.23
CA ALA A 97 -21.24 31.14 -11.11
C ALA A 97 -21.87 30.59 -9.83
N THR A 98 -21.68 29.30 -9.57
CA THR A 98 -22.25 28.61 -8.39
C THR A 98 -21.32 28.63 -7.19
N LYS A 99 -20.10 29.15 -7.33
CA LYS A 99 -19.01 29.09 -6.34
C LYS A 99 -18.74 27.65 -5.88
N THR A 100 -18.64 26.71 -6.81
CA THR A 100 -18.51 25.28 -6.50
C THR A 100 -17.14 24.74 -6.86
N VAL A 101 -16.51 24.06 -5.90
CA VAL A 101 -15.30 23.27 -6.07
C VAL A 101 -15.71 21.82 -6.33
N TYR A 102 -15.24 21.24 -7.42
CA TYR A 102 -15.46 19.82 -7.72
C TYR A 102 -14.17 19.04 -7.55
N ILE A 103 -14.26 17.83 -6.99
CA ILE A 103 -13.19 16.83 -6.97
C ILE A 103 -13.78 15.52 -7.49
N ASN A 104 -13.27 15.02 -8.62
CA ASN A 104 -13.82 13.84 -9.27
C ASN A 104 -12.74 12.78 -9.57
N ASP A 105 -13.14 11.51 -9.54
CA ASP A 105 -12.29 10.39 -9.93
C ASP A 105 -11.92 10.40 -11.42
N GLN A 106 -12.84 10.90 -12.25
CA GLN A 106 -12.70 11.04 -13.70
C GLN A 106 -13.16 12.42 -14.14
N ASN A 107 -12.83 12.80 -15.36
CA ASN A 107 -13.34 14.02 -15.96
C ASN A 107 -14.83 13.82 -16.31
N GLN A 108 -15.71 14.16 -15.37
CA GLN A 108 -17.15 14.01 -15.50
C GLN A 108 -17.86 15.35 -15.31
N SER A 109 -18.92 15.56 -16.09
CA SER A 109 -19.84 16.68 -15.86
C SER A 109 -20.63 16.41 -14.58
N SER A 110 -20.61 17.37 -13.66
CA SER A 110 -21.39 17.32 -12.43
C SER A 110 -22.55 18.31 -12.54
N PRO A 111 -23.78 17.95 -12.08
CA PRO A 111 -24.89 18.88 -12.05
C PRO A 111 -24.52 20.16 -11.32
N LYS A 112 -24.81 21.31 -11.93
CA LYS A 112 -24.51 22.62 -11.35
C LYS A 112 -25.54 22.94 -10.26
N PRO A 113 -25.12 23.23 -9.02
CA PRO A 113 -26.04 23.67 -7.98
C PRO A 113 -26.71 24.99 -8.35
N THR A 114 -27.94 25.21 -7.90
CA THR A 114 -28.62 26.51 -8.01
C THR A 114 -28.12 27.54 -6.99
N SER A 115 -27.45 27.08 -5.93
CA SER A 115 -26.89 27.96 -4.90
C SER A 115 -25.59 28.63 -5.35
N HIS A 116 -25.39 29.85 -4.87
CA HIS A 116 -24.20 30.68 -5.10
C HIS A 116 -23.30 30.77 -3.85
N THR A 117 -23.56 29.93 -2.84
CA THR A 117 -22.72 29.79 -1.65
C THR A 117 -21.55 28.86 -1.94
N LEU A 118 -20.37 29.15 -1.37
CA LEU A 118 -19.17 28.33 -1.55
C LEU A 118 -19.40 26.86 -1.13
N LYS A 119 -19.19 25.93 -2.07
CA LYS A 119 -19.49 24.50 -1.90
C LYS A 119 -18.35 23.60 -2.36
N LEU A 120 -18.30 22.40 -1.78
CA LEU A 120 -17.46 21.30 -2.22
C LEU A 120 -18.37 20.14 -2.67
N ILE A 121 -18.19 19.68 -3.90
CA ILE A 121 -18.83 18.49 -4.44
C ILE A 121 -17.73 17.48 -4.80
N VAL A 122 -17.87 16.26 -4.31
CA VAL A 122 -16.93 15.17 -4.55
C VAL A 122 -17.70 14.01 -5.17
N ASN A 123 -17.35 13.61 -6.39
CA ASN A 123 -18.03 12.54 -7.11
C ASN A 123 -19.57 12.70 -7.10
N GLY A 124 -20.06 13.92 -7.36
CA GLY A 124 -21.48 14.27 -7.35
C GLY A 124 -22.12 14.44 -5.96
N LYS A 125 -21.44 14.10 -4.87
CA LYS A 125 -21.94 14.25 -3.49
C LYS A 125 -21.43 15.55 -2.86
N GLN A 126 -22.33 16.33 -2.26
CA GLN A 126 -21.94 17.56 -1.58
C GLN A 126 -21.35 17.25 -0.21
N ALA A 127 -20.22 17.87 0.12
CA ALA A 127 -19.65 17.81 1.47
C ALA A 127 -20.51 18.62 2.46
N THR A 128 -20.58 18.14 3.71
CA THR A 128 -21.32 18.80 4.80
C THR A 128 -20.60 20.04 5.32
N THR A 129 -19.27 20.06 5.24
CA THR A 129 -18.44 21.21 5.62
C THR A 129 -18.01 21.97 4.38
N ALA A 130 -18.26 23.29 4.34
CA ALA A 130 -17.89 24.14 3.22
C ALA A 130 -16.36 24.32 3.10
N PRO A 131 -15.83 24.46 1.88
CA PRO A 131 -14.45 24.88 1.67
C PRO A 131 -14.24 26.34 2.07
N LYS A 132 -12.98 26.77 2.13
CA LYS A 132 -12.57 28.14 2.44
C LYS A 132 -11.64 28.66 1.35
N ILE A 133 -11.76 29.93 0.98
CA ILE A 133 -10.81 30.59 0.08
C ILE A 133 -9.96 31.53 0.92
N ILE A 134 -8.63 31.33 0.89
CA ILE A 134 -7.67 32.12 1.66
C ILE A 134 -6.54 32.51 0.73
N ASN A 135 -6.32 33.81 0.56
CA ASN A 135 -5.31 34.35 -0.36
C ASN A 135 -5.41 33.72 -1.77
N SER A 136 -6.63 33.67 -2.32
CA SER A 136 -6.94 33.07 -3.63
C SER A 136 -6.67 31.56 -3.75
N VAL A 137 -6.36 30.87 -2.66
CA VAL A 137 -6.21 29.41 -2.62
C VAL A 137 -7.46 28.79 -2.01
N THR A 138 -8.03 27.82 -2.71
CA THR A 138 -9.16 27.03 -2.22
C THR A 138 -8.67 25.90 -1.31
N TYR A 139 -9.18 25.91 -0.09
CA TYR A 139 -8.91 24.96 0.97
C TYR A 139 -10.16 24.11 1.21
N VAL A 140 -10.02 22.78 1.20
CA VAL A 140 -11.12 21.85 1.46
C VAL A 140 -10.95 21.16 2.81
N PRO A 141 -12.04 20.91 3.56
CA PRO A 141 -11.98 20.16 4.81
C PRO A 141 -11.54 18.73 4.53
N VAL A 142 -10.35 18.35 5.00
CA VAL A 142 -9.67 17.13 4.54
C VAL A 142 -10.46 15.86 4.88
N ARG A 143 -11.11 15.83 6.04
CA ARG A 143 -11.91 14.68 6.48
C ARG A 143 -13.14 14.47 5.60
N ALA A 144 -13.93 15.52 5.38
CA ALA A 144 -15.13 15.42 4.54
C ALA A 144 -14.79 15.09 3.07
N ALA A 145 -13.71 15.67 2.53
CA ALA A 145 -13.24 15.31 1.19
C ALA A 145 -12.73 13.85 1.14
N GLY A 146 -11.98 13.42 2.15
CA GLY A 146 -11.44 12.07 2.27
C GLY A 146 -12.54 11.01 2.35
N GLU A 147 -13.56 11.23 3.17
CA GLU A 147 -14.73 10.35 3.29
C GLU A 147 -15.44 10.16 1.95
N LEU A 148 -15.73 11.25 1.24
CA LEU A 148 -16.41 11.17 -0.07
C LEU A 148 -15.54 10.53 -1.17
N LEU A 149 -14.21 10.63 -1.07
CA LEU A 149 -13.25 9.96 -1.96
C LEU A 149 -12.88 8.54 -1.53
N MET A 150 -13.42 8.05 -0.40
CA MET A 150 -13.03 6.78 0.23
C MET A 150 -11.50 6.70 0.44
N LYS A 151 -10.91 7.76 1.00
CA LYS A 151 -9.48 7.84 1.34
C LYS A 151 -9.27 7.83 2.85
N TYR A 152 -8.15 7.25 3.25
CA TYR A 152 -7.71 7.24 4.63
C TYR A 152 -6.99 8.54 4.94
N VAL A 153 -7.48 9.27 5.93
CA VAL A 153 -6.88 10.52 6.41
C VAL A 153 -6.38 10.32 7.84
N THR A 154 -5.11 10.62 8.09
CA THR A 154 -4.50 10.54 9.43
C THR A 154 -3.73 11.83 9.75
N TRP A 155 -3.58 12.10 11.04
CA TRP A 155 -2.90 13.26 11.58
C TRP A 155 -1.79 12.82 12.53
N ASP A 156 -0.58 13.33 12.32
CA ASP A 156 0.53 13.22 13.26
C ASP A 156 0.74 14.58 13.93
N ALA A 157 0.41 14.66 15.21
CA ALA A 157 0.54 15.88 16.01
C ALA A 157 1.99 16.21 16.35
N THR A 158 2.83 15.19 16.56
CA THR A 158 4.24 15.32 16.95
C THR A 158 4.99 16.11 15.91
N ILE A 159 4.70 15.81 14.64
CA ILE A 159 5.45 16.38 13.53
C ILE A 159 4.60 17.31 12.64
N ARG A 160 3.33 17.53 13.02
CA ARG A 160 2.33 18.35 12.32
C ARG A 160 2.15 17.93 10.86
N ALA A 161 1.73 16.69 10.63
CA ALA A 161 1.55 16.12 9.30
C ALA A 161 0.16 15.54 9.07
N VAL A 162 -0.38 15.77 7.87
CA VAL A 162 -1.60 15.16 7.36
C VAL A 162 -1.20 14.12 6.31
N TYR A 163 -1.70 12.89 6.44
CA TYR A 163 -1.54 11.87 5.40
C TYR A 163 -2.87 11.54 4.77
N ILE A 164 -2.91 11.48 3.44
CA ILE A 164 -4.06 11.03 2.65
C ILE A 164 -3.62 9.84 1.81
N ASN A 165 -4.21 8.67 2.01
CA ASN A 165 -3.79 7.44 1.34
C ASN A 165 -4.96 6.62 0.80
N THR A 166 -4.69 5.79 -0.21
CA THR A 166 -5.64 4.79 -0.74
C THR A 166 -5.87 3.63 0.22
N GLN A 167 -4.91 3.32 1.08
CA GLN A 167 -5.04 2.28 2.09
C GLN A 167 -4.66 2.77 3.49
N ALA A 168 -5.11 2.05 4.51
CA ALA A 168 -4.74 2.32 5.91
C ALA A 168 -3.27 1.96 6.16
N HIS A 169 -2.65 2.61 7.14
CA HIS A 169 -1.32 2.27 7.66
C HIS A 169 -1.30 2.45 9.18
N SER A 170 -0.30 1.89 9.82
CA SER A 170 -0.12 1.87 11.29
C SER A 170 1.21 2.48 11.74
N LYS A 171 2.22 2.48 10.85
CA LYS A 171 3.53 3.11 11.05
C LYS A 171 3.89 3.92 9.82
N VAL A 172 4.79 4.89 9.99
CA VAL A 172 5.34 5.72 8.91
C VAL A 172 6.85 5.68 9.01
N ILE A 173 7.53 5.50 7.87
CA ILE A 173 8.97 5.73 7.75
C ILE A 173 9.24 6.84 6.75
N TYR A 174 10.27 7.65 7.00
CA TYR A 174 10.68 8.76 6.15
C TYR A 174 11.92 8.35 5.38
N PHE A 175 11.71 7.81 4.18
CA PHE A 175 12.79 7.37 3.32
C PHE A 175 13.65 8.58 2.92
N PRO A 176 14.97 8.56 3.20
CA PRO A 176 15.83 9.74 3.05
C PRO A 176 16.17 9.92 1.57
N ALA A 177 15.28 10.61 0.86
CA ALA A 177 15.26 10.57 -0.59
C ALA A 177 16.52 11.17 -1.21
N VAL A 178 17.14 12.09 -0.48
CA VAL A 178 18.34 12.76 -0.92
C VAL A 178 19.60 11.91 -0.71
N ARG A 179 19.61 11.05 0.30
CA ARG A 179 20.74 10.14 0.55
C ARG A 179 20.81 9.01 -0.47
N TYR A 180 19.66 8.55 -0.97
CA TYR A 180 19.53 7.46 -1.94
C TYR A 180 18.76 7.92 -3.17
N PRO A 181 19.32 8.85 -3.97
CA PRO A 181 18.58 9.54 -5.01
C PRO A 181 18.14 8.62 -6.15
N GLN A 182 18.87 7.53 -6.44
CA GLN A 182 18.45 6.59 -7.47
C GLN A 182 17.32 5.68 -6.99
N THR A 183 17.47 5.03 -5.83
CA THR A 183 16.38 4.24 -5.23
C THR A 183 15.11 5.10 -5.08
N SER A 184 15.26 6.37 -4.68
CA SER A 184 14.14 7.32 -4.59
C SER A 184 13.45 7.59 -5.91
N ALA A 185 14.22 7.73 -6.99
CA ALA A 185 13.66 7.96 -8.32
C ALA A 185 12.87 6.74 -8.78
N HIS A 186 13.34 5.52 -8.48
CA HIS A 186 12.59 4.30 -8.74
C HIS A 186 11.27 4.26 -7.94
N ILE A 187 11.32 4.40 -6.61
CA ILE A 187 10.14 4.40 -5.74
C ILE A 187 9.09 5.43 -6.21
N LYS A 188 9.50 6.69 -6.45
CA LYS A 188 8.59 7.74 -6.94
C LYS A 188 7.98 7.39 -8.29
N SER A 189 8.79 6.82 -9.19
CA SER A 189 8.35 6.40 -10.53
C SER A 189 7.31 5.28 -10.43
N ALA A 190 7.57 4.25 -9.62
CA ALA A 190 6.67 3.14 -9.36
C ALA A 190 5.34 3.62 -8.73
N MET A 191 5.40 4.44 -7.69
CA MET A 191 4.21 5.05 -7.07
C MET A 191 3.41 5.91 -8.06
N SER A 192 4.09 6.64 -8.96
CA SER A 192 3.41 7.40 -10.01
C SER A 192 2.73 6.51 -11.06
N ARG A 193 3.06 5.22 -11.13
CA ARG A 193 2.33 4.20 -11.92
C ARG A 193 1.22 3.49 -11.15
N GLY A 194 1.06 3.78 -9.86
CA GLY A 194 -0.01 3.22 -9.02
C GLY A 194 0.48 2.24 -7.98
N GLU A 195 1.79 1.98 -7.89
CA GLU A 195 2.31 1.12 -6.83
C GLU A 195 2.03 1.68 -5.44
N SER A 196 1.73 0.77 -4.52
CA SER A 196 1.40 1.11 -3.15
C SER A 196 2.61 1.68 -2.42
N PRO A 197 2.51 2.87 -1.79
CA PRO A 197 3.54 3.36 -0.86
C PRO A 197 3.48 2.64 0.49
N ILE A 198 2.53 1.74 0.69
CA ILE A 198 2.36 0.97 1.92
C ILE A 198 2.97 -0.40 1.73
N CYS A 199 3.85 -0.75 2.65
CA CYS A 199 4.42 -2.09 2.82
C CYS A 199 3.73 -2.77 4.00
N THR A 200 2.96 -3.81 3.74
CA THR A 200 2.48 -4.75 4.76
C THR A 200 3.58 -5.79 4.95
N ILE A 201 4.32 -5.71 6.05
CA ILE A 201 5.51 -6.54 6.27
C ILE A 201 5.13 -8.04 6.25
N ALA A 202 5.75 -8.81 5.36
CA ALA A 202 5.53 -10.25 5.21
C ALA A 202 6.86 -10.93 4.86
N ARG A 203 7.73 -11.09 5.87
CA ARG A 203 9.13 -11.50 5.65
C ARG A 203 9.26 -12.92 5.14
N GLY A 204 8.36 -13.82 5.57
CA GLY A 204 8.36 -15.23 5.14
C GLY A 204 8.17 -15.44 3.63
N GLY A 205 7.56 -14.48 2.92
CA GLY A 205 7.33 -14.54 1.48
C GLY A 205 8.42 -13.89 0.62
N ALA A 206 9.47 -13.32 1.23
CA ALA A 206 10.38 -12.44 0.51
C ALA A 206 11.17 -13.12 -0.62
N ASP A 207 11.58 -14.37 -0.44
CA ASP A 207 12.33 -15.09 -1.48
C ASP A 207 11.46 -15.43 -2.68
N HIS A 208 10.21 -15.86 -2.42
CA HIS A 208 9.23 -16.11 -3.47
C HIS A 208 8.89 -14.84 -4.24
N ASN A 209 8.62 -13.74 -3.53
CA ASN A 209 8.35 -12.45 -4.16
C ASN A 209 9.51 -11.99 -5.05
N ARG A 210 10.75 -12.20 -4.60
CA ARG A 210 11.94 -11.87 -5.40
C ARG A 210 12.10 -12.76 -6.63
N GLU A 211 11.73 -14.03 -6.55
CA GLU A 211 11.75 -14.94 -7.71
C GLU A 211 10.74 -14.47 -8.77
N GLU A 212 9.54 -14.09 -8.36
CA GLU A 212 8.50 -13.61 -9.26
C GLU A 212 8.85 -12.26 -9.89
N SER A 213 9.23 -11.26 -9.09
CA SER A 213 9.50 -9.90 -9.54
C SER A 213 10.68 -9.82 -10.50
N LEU A 214 11.73 -10.61 -10.25
CA LEU A 214 13.00 -10.56 -10.99
C LEU A 214 13.07 -11.56 -12.15
N SER A 215 12.00 -12.33 -12.37
CA SER A 215 11.92 -13.34 -13.43
C SER A 215 12.16 -12.71 -14.81
N GLY A 216 13.09 -13.29 -15.58
CA GLY A 216 13.43 -12.80 -16.92
C GLY A 216 14.25 -11.51 -16.99
N ILE A 217 14.57 -10.88 -15.86
CA ILE A 217 15.38 -9.65 -15.80
C ILE A 217 16.84 -10.04 -15.54
N PRO A 218 17.77 -9.85 -16.49
CA PRO A 218 19.16 -10.25 -16.28
C PRO A 218 19.84 -9.42 -15.17
N THR A 219 20.94 -9.93 -14.62
CA THR A 219 21.82 -9.11 -13.78
C THR A 219 22.59 -8.11 -14.65
N LYS A 220 23.02 -7.00 -14.05
CA LYS A 220 23.82 -5.97 -14.73
C LYS A 220 24.96 -5.51 -13.85
N ASP A 221 26.19 -5.59 -14.34
CA ASP A 221 27.38 -5.25 -13.57
C ASP A 221 27.33 -3.80 -13.06
N GLY A 222 27.59 -3.62 -11.76
CA GLY A 222 27.53 -2.34 -11.06
C GLY A 222 26.11 -1.85 -10.68
N TYR A 223 25.08 -2.64 -11.00
CA TYR A 223 23.69 -2.34 -10.66
C TYR A 223 23.05 -3.51 -9.91
N ASP A 224 22.20 -3.17 -8.96
CA ASP A 224 21.25 -4.11 -8.38
C ASP A 224 19.87 -3.91 -9.05
N ARG A 225 19.04 -4.94 -9.05
CA ARG A 225 17.64 -4.88 -9.50
C ARG A 225 16.79 -4.50 -8.30
N ASP A 226 16.52 -3.21 -8.15
CA ASP A 226 15.66 -2.70 -7.08
C ASP A 226 14.19 -3.04 -7.38
N GLU A 227 13.40 -3.28 -6.34
CA GLU A 227 12.03 -3.81 -6.43
C GLU A 227 11.07 -2.90 -5.64
N PHE A 228 10.02 -2.40 -6.29
CA PHE A 228 8.96 -1.64 -5.62
C PHE A 228 7.57 -2.05 -6.15
N PRO A 229 6.68 -2.59 -5.30
CA PRO A 229 6.83 -2.78 -3.87
C PRO A 229 7.90 -3.83 -3.51
N MET A 230 8.51 -3.68 -2.33
CA MET A 230 9.67 -4.49 -1.94
C MET A 230 9.27 -5.94 -1.69
N ALA A 231 10.18 -6.89 -1.97
CA ALA A 231 9.92 -8.32 -1.77
C ALA A 231 9.47 -8.70 -0.33
N MET A 232 9.93 -7.97 0.69
CA MET A 232 9.53 -8.20 2.09
C MET A 232 8.12 -7.69 2.44
N CYS A 233 7.39 -7.13 1.47
CA CYS A 233 6.03 -6.63 1.61
C CYS A 233 5.05 -7.61 0.95
N ALA A 234 3.85 -7.74 1.50
CA ALA A 234 2.76 -8.50 0.87
C ALA A 234 2.33 -7.92 -0.49
N GLU A 235 2.61 -6.63 -0.72
CA GLU A 235 2.40 -5.95 -2.00
C GLU A 235 3.51 -6.22 -3.03
N GLY A 236 4.61 -6.86 -2.64
CA GLY A 236 5.70 -7.25 -3.54
C GLY A 236 5.37 -8.49 -4.37
N GLY A 237 6.35 -9.01 -5.09
CA GLY A 237 6.18 -10.22 -5.91
C GLY A 237 5.78 -9.92 -7.36
N ALA A 238 4.95 -10.78 -7.94
CA ALA A 238 4.47 -10.64 -9.30
C ALA A 238 3.89 -9.23 -9.57
N GLY A 239 4.43 -8.57 -10.60
CA GLY A 239 3.98 -7.24 -11.02
C GLY A 239 4.70 -6.07 -10.36
N ALA A 240 5.56 -6.30 -9.36
CA ALA A 240 6.39 -5.25 -8.77
C ALA A 240 7.22 -4.55 -9.86
N ASP A 241 7.33 -3.22 -9.76
CA ASP A 241 8.19 -2.44 -10.63
C ASP A 241 9.65 -2.73 -10.27
N VAL A 242 10.45 -3.03 -11.30
CA VAL A 242 11.87 -3.32 -11.14
C VAL A 242 12.66 -2.28 -11.90
N ALA A 243 13.76 -1.79 -11.32
CA ALA A 243 14.69 -0.87 -11.98
C ALA A 243 16.15 -1.24 -11.67
N TYR A 244 17.06 -0.94 -12.62
CA TYR A 244 18.49 -1.02 -12.31
C TYR A 244 18.92 0.23 -11.54
N VAL A 245 19.36 0.03 -10.30
CA VAL A 245 19.87 1.07 -9.41
C VAL A 245 21.34 0.78 -9.11
N LYS A 246 22.20 1.80 -9.07
CA LYS A 246 23.63 1.61 -8.72
C LYS A 246 23.73 0.84 -7.41
N SER A 247 24.53 -0.22 -7.37
CA SER A 247 24.59 -1.13 -6.21
C SER A 247 24.90 -0.41 -4.89
N SER A 248 25.72 0.65 -4.90
CA SER A 248 26.01 1.43 -3.69
C SER A 248 24.79 2.20 -3.14
N ASP A 249 23.98 2.79 -4.03
CA ASP A 249 22.74 3.48 -3.67
C ASP A 249 21.71 2.47 -3.14
N ASN A 250 21.48 1.38 -3.89
CA ASN A 250 20.49 0.36 -3.58
C ASN A 250 20.78 -0.37 -2.26
N ARG A 251 22.03 -0.81 -2.04
CA ARG A 251 22.41 -1.52 -0.80
C ARG A 251 22.35 -0.61 0.41
N GLY A 252 22.74 0.66 0.24
CA GLY A 252 22.61 1.68 1.26
C GLY A 252 21.15 1.89 1.65
N ALA A 253 20.26 2.00 0.67
CA ALA A 253 18.82 2.12 0.87
C ALA A 253 18.23 0.87 1.54
N GLY A 254 18.56 -0.32 1.05
CA GLY A 254 18.11 -1.59 1.61
C GLY A 254 18.52 -1.79 3.06
N SER A 255 19.78 -1.48 3.41
CA SER A 255 20.24 -1.50 4.80
C SER A 255 19.48 -0.49 5.67
N TRP A 256 19.25 0.72 5.15
CA TRP A 256 18.47 1.72 5.87
C TRP A 256 17.04 1.26 6.13
N VAL A 257 16.33 0.77 5.11
CA VAL A 257 14.95 0.25 5.24
C VAL A 257 14.91 -0.91 6.22
N GLY A 258 15.81 -1.89 6.06
CA GLY A 258 15.90 -3.06 6.94
C GLY A 258 16.05 -2.67 8.41
N ASN A 259 16.99 -1.77 8.73
CA ASN A 259 17.21 -1.28 10.09
C ASN A 259 15.99 -0.53 10.66
N HIS A 260 15.22 0.20 9.85
CA HIS A 260 14.04 0.94 10.31
C HIS A 260 12.81 0.04 10.46
N MET A 261 12.72 -1.05 9.69
CA MET A 261 11.60 -1.97 9.73
C MET A 261 11.83 -3.16 10.68
N GLN A 262 13.06 -3.43 11.13
CA GLN A 262 13.40 -4.64 11.90
C GLN A 262 12.57 -4.82 13.18
N SER A 263 12.19 -3.73 13.85
CA SER A 263 11.42 -3.77 15.10
C SER A 263 9.91 -3.92 14.86
N PHE A 264 9.45 -3.78 13.62
CA PHE A 264 8.05 -3.92 13.29
C PHE A 264 7.71 -5.39 13.00
N PRO A 265 6.68 -5.95 13.67
CA PRO A 265 6.27 -7.33 13.41
C PRO A 265 5.67 -7.49 12.01
N ASP A 266 5.68 -8.72 11.50
CA ASP A 266 4.93 -9.08 10.29
C ASP A 266 3.44 -8.72 10.45
N GLY A 267 2.80 -8.31 9.36
CA GLY A 267 1.47 -7.70 9.33
C GLY A 267 1.43 -6.20 9.59
N THR A 268 2.53 -5.58 10.09
CA THR A 268 2.59 -4.12 10.24
C THR A 268 2.47 -3.44 8.88
N ARG A 269 1.53 -2.50 8.77
CA ARG A 269 1.32 -1.68 7.57
C ARG A 269 2.12 -0.40 7.70
N VAL A 270 3.23 -0.32 6.98
CA VAL A 270 4.18 0.81 7.02
C VAL A 270 3.99 1.69 5.80
N LEU A 271 3.61 2.94 6.00
CA LEU A 271 3.63 3.96 4.94
C LEU A 271 5.07 4.44 4.72
N ILE A 272 5.55 4.34 3.49
CA ILE A 272 6.84 4.87 3.06
C ILE A 272 6.59 6.29 2.55
N VAL A 273 7.13 7.27 3.27
CA VAL A 273 7.08 8.68 2.90
C VAL A 273 8.42 9.09 2.33
N MET A 274 8.41 9.73 1.16
CA MET A 274 9.60 10.30 0.56
C MET A 274 9.98 11.60 1.27
N ASP A 275 11.03 11.57 2.09
CA ASP A 275 11.56 12.76 2.75
C ASP A 275 12.65 13.41 1.89
N THR A 276 12.32 14.59 1.35
CA THR A 276 13.22 15.38 0.51
C THR A 276 14.07 16.38 1.29
N ASN A 277 13.96 16.42 2.62
CA ASN A 277 14.65 17.41 3.47
C ASN A 277 15.87 16.85 4.21
N SER A 278 16.09 15.53 4.19
CA SER A 278 17.13 14.84 4.98
C SER A 278 18.54 14.82 4.34
N GLY A 279 19.05 15.98 3.94
CA GLY A 279 20.46 16.17 3.50
C GLY A 279 20.58 16.55 2.02
N THR A 280 21.77 16.93 1.56
CA THR A 280 22.05 17.48 0.22
C THR A 280 22.58 16.44 -0.77
N ALA A 281 21.88 16.25 -1.88
CA ALA A 281 22.33 15.56 -3.09
C ALA A 281 21.43 16.01 -4.25
N ALA A 282 22.05 16.20 -5.41
CA ALA A 282 21.39 16.70 -6.60
C ALA A 282 20.23 15.80 -7.07
N PRO A 283 19.19 16.37 -7.71
CA PRO A 283 18.07 15.58 -8.24
C PRO A 283 18.57 14.55 -9.27
N ALA A 284 18.25 13.27 -9.04
CA ALA A 284 18.58 12.20 -9.99
C ALA A 284 17.67 12.24 -11.23
N LYS A 285 18.26 11.97 -12.40
CA LYS A 285 17.57 11.82 -13.68
C LYS A 285 16.63 10.59 -13.65
N PRO A 286 15.50 10.58 -14.39
CA PRO A 286 14.61 9.42 -14.47
C PRO A 286 15.36 8.12 -14.79
N ILE A 287 15.13 7.07 -13.99
CA ILE A 287 15.78 5.77 -14.17
C ILE A 287 15.07 4.98 -15.26
N ALA A 288 15.86 4.43 -16.18
CA ALA A 288 15.35 3.58 -17.24
C ALA A 288 14.91 2.22 -16.68
N LYS A 289 13.68 1.80 -16.98
CA LYS A 289 13.15 0.48 -16.63
C LYS A 289 13.93 -0.60 -17.41
N PRO A 290 14.32 -1.73 -16.80
CA PRO A 290 14.76 -2.91 -17.52
C PRO A 290 13.72 -3.29 -18.56
N THR A 291 14.12 -3.30 -19.82
CA THR A 291 13.30 -3.90 -20.88
C THR A 291 13.39 -5.42 -20.78
N PRO A 292 12.25 -6.14 -20.75
CA PRO A 292 12.28 -7.58 -20.90
C PRO A 292 12.86 -7.93 -22.26
N LYS A 293 13.93 -8.73 -22.27
CA LYS A 293 14.53 -9.22 -23.51
C LYS A 293 13.61 -10.29 -24.12
N PRO A 294 13.42 -10.34 -25.46
CA PRO A 294 12.70 -11.43 -26.10
C PRO A 294 13.36 -12.79 -25.80
N THR A 295 12.52 -13.78 -25.50
CA THR A 295 12.89 -15.16 -25.16
C THR A 295 13.68 -15.81 -26.28
N THR A 296 14.91 -16.24 -26.01
CA THR A 296 15.65 -17.19 -26.84
C THR A 296 16.19 -18.36 -26.01
N THR A 297 15.96 -19.56 -26.52
CA THR A 297 16.27 -20.91 -26.00
C THR A 297 17.79 -21.13 -25.79
N PRO A 298 18.24 -21.98 -24.86
CA PRO A 298 19.55 -21.84 -24.21
C PRO A 298 20.68 -22.72 -24.78
N LYS A 299 21.93 -22.25 -24.65
CA LYS A 299 23.16 -23.09 -24.64
C LYS A 299 24.14 -22.56 -23.56
N PRO A 300 24.83 -23.43 -22.81
CA PRO A 300 25.20 -23.14 -21.42
C PRO A 300 26.57 -22.49 -21.25
N ALA A 301 26.66 -21.60 -20.27
CA ALA A 301 27.92 -21.15 -19.68
C ALA A 301 27.80 -21.19 -18.14
N THR A 302 28.86 -21.71 -17.54
CA THR A 302 29.16 -21.98 -16.13
C THR A 302 28.97 -20.78 -15.19
N LYS A 303 28.47 -21.03 -13.97
CA LYS A 303 28.29 -20.08 -12.84
C LYS A 303 29.12 -20.47 -11.59
N PRO A 304 29.32 -19.51 -10.65
CA PRO A 304 30.27 -19.51 -9.53
C PRO A 304 29.72 -20.18 -8.26
N SER A 305 30.57 -20.48 -7.26
CA SER A 305 30.19 -21.35 -6.13
C SER A 305 29.31 -20.69 -5.06
N SER A 306 28.06 -20.41 -5.41
CA SER A 306 26.92 -20.82 -4.58
C SER A 306 26.92 -22.35 -4.58
N ALA A 307 27.11 -23.01 -3.42
CA ALA A 307 27.11 -24.46 -3.36
C ALA A 307 25.71 -24.99 -3.72
N TYR A 308 25.49 -25.32 -5.00
CA TYR A 308 24.25 -25.92 -5.47
C TYR A 308 24.42 -27.44 -5.44
N TYR A 309 23.53 -28.13 -4.75
CA TYR A 309 23.52 -29.59 -4.69
C TYR A 309 22.39 -30.16 -5.55
N LYS A 310 22.73 -31.08 -6.45
CA LYS A 310 21.75 -31.72 -7.36
C LYS A 310 20.68 -32.53 -6.60
N ASN A 311 21.07 -33.13 -5.48
CA ASN A 311 20.23 -33.96 -4.62
C ASN A 311 20.92 -34.17 -3.26
N CYS A 312 20.23 -34.82 -2.33
CA CYS A 312 20.78 -35.09 -1.00
C CYS A 312 22.00 -36.02 -0.98
N ALA A 313 22.21 -36.85 -2.01
CA ALA A 313 23.44 -37.63 -2.11
C ALA A 313 24.67 -36.73 -2.32
N ALA A 314 24.55 -35.67 -3.13
CA ALA A 314 25.62 -34.69 -3.32
C ALA A 314 25.88 -33.87 -2.04
N VAL A 315 24.85 -33.55 -1.26
CA VAL A 315 24.98 -32.85 0.03
C VAL A 315 25.75 -33.71 1.05
N ARG A 316 25.41 -35.00 1.15
CA ARG A 316 26.07 -35.96 2.04
C ARG A 316 27.51 -36.25 1.62
N ALA A 317 27.76 -36.43 0.32
CA ALA A 317 29.12 -36.61 -0.22
C ALA A 317 30.03 -35.40 0.05
N ALA A 318 29.46 -34.20 0.12
CA ALA A 318 30.18 -32.98 0.48
C ALA A 318 30.34 -32.77 2.01
N GLY A 319 29.79 -33.67 2.84
CA GLY A 319 29.84 -33.58 4.30
C GLY A 319 29.07 -32.38 4.87
N LYS A 320 28.03 -31.90 4.17
CA LYS A 320 27.24 -30.71 4.57
C LYS A 320 25.81 -31.03 5.02
N ALA A 321 25.43 -32.30 5.08
CA ALA A 321 24.14 -32.72 5.60
C ALA A 321 24.15 -32.80 7.14
N PRO A 322 23.07 -32.44 7.84
CA PRO A 322 21.85 -31.81 7.32
C PRO A 322 22.05 -30.33 7.00
N LEU A 323 21.37 -29.82 5.98
CA LEU A 323 21.36 -28.39 5.65
C LEU A 323 20.14 -27.73 6.30
N ARG A 324 20.36 -26.69 7.10
CA ARG A 324 19.26 -25.94 7.74
C ARG A 324 18.84 -24.74 6.88
N GLN A 325 17.57 -24.37 6.95
CA GLN A 325 17.05 -23.18 6.26
C GLN A 325 17.91 -21.94 6.55
N GLY A 326 18.34 -21.27 5.48
CA GLY A 326 19.27 -20.12 5.54
C GLY A 326 20.76 -20.48 5.39
N GLN A 327 21.15 -21.75 5.39
CA GLN A 327 22.53 -22.15 5.12
C GLN A 327 22.87 -22.15 3.62
N PRO A 328 24.11 -21.85 3.23
CA PRO A 328 24.56 -21.95 1.83
C PRO A 328 24.33 -23.36 1.26
N GLY A 329 23.51 -23.44 0.21
CA GLY A 329 23.16 -24.69 -0.46
C GLY A 329 21.87 -25.36 0.02
N TYR A 330 21.21 -24.80 1.04
CA TYR A 330 19.84 -25.17 1.38
C TYR A 330 18.88 -24.85 0.21
N SER A 331 17.95 -25.77 -0.06
CA SER A 331 16.86 -25.58 -1.02
C SER A 331 15.66 -26.42 -0.59
N THR A 332 14.45 -25.90 -0.77
CA THR A 332 13.19 -26.64 -0.53
C THR A 332 13.05 -27.88 -1.42
N LYS A 333 13.80 -27.98 -2.52
CA LYS A 333 13.85 -29.20 -3.35
C LYS A 333 14.65 -30.34 -2.70
N LEU A 334 15.45 -30.01 -1.68
CA LEU A 334 16.27 -30.93 -0.90
C LEU A 334 15.63 -31.24 0.47
N ASP A 335 14.63 -30.46 0.86
CA ASP A 335 13.80 -30.60 2.05
C ASP A 335 12.47 -31.25 1.65
N ARG A 336 12.38 -32.56 1.80
CA ARG A 336 11.27 -33.35 1.23
C ARG A 336 9.95 -33.11 1.96
N ASP A 337 10.00 -32.92 3.26
CA ASP A 337 8.87 -32.75 4.17
C ASP A 337 8.64 -31.28 4.57
N HIS A 338 9.51 -30.37 4.13
CA HIS A 338 9.38 -28.92 4.25
C HIS A 338 9.40 -28.45 5.72
N ASP A 339 10.18 -29.13 6.55
CA ASP A 339 10.31 -28.84 7.99
C ASP A 339 11.43 -27.82 8.30
N GLY A 340 12.19 -27.41 7.28
CA GLY A 340 13.32 -26.49 7.41
C GLY A 340 14.69 -27.19 7.53
N VAL A 341 14.74 -28.52 7.42
CA VAL A 341 15.95 -29.35 7.51
C VAL A 341 16.08 -30.22 6.25
N ALA A 342 16.86 -29.74 5.29
CA ALA A 342 17.12 -30.48 4.06
C ALA A 342 18.13 -31.63 4.28
N CYS A 343 17.83 -32.77 3.65
CA CYS A 343 18.71 -33.94 3.57
C CYS A 343 19.12 -34.57 4.91
N GLU A 344 18.21 -34.55 5.90
CA GLU A 344 18.28 -35.44 7.07
C GLU A 344 18.45 -36.92 6.70
#